data_AF-A0A7S4CXK4-F1
#
_entry.id   AF-A0A7S4CXK4-F1
#
_cell.length_a   1.000
_cell.length_b   1.000
_cell.length_c   1.000
_cell.angle_alpha   90.00
_cell.angle_beta   90.00
_cell.angle_gamma   90.00
#
_symmetry.space_group_name_H-M   'P 1'
#
loop_
_entity.id
_entity.type
_entity.pdbx_description
1 polymer ?
#
loop_
_entity_poly.entity_id
_entity_poly.type
_entity_poly.pdbx_seq_one_letter_code
_entity_poly.pdbx_strand_id
1 'polypeptide(L)'
;SSLQALFEQQQEPLEPVPEPVIDESPEQREKDADAFSELFEGFEGKKSSTAIPGGLVICGLPRRIRDLVTLKSKVREVVAKFGHIAQMMHPDLAFFDGRVVVTLSHVTAQYRALEFSHKVDMAGGAVCRKIKASEVDFEVQRLHATNDALPKASENLQSEAAEPDVLPDGWVKKVSRSDQGNSYYYNPKTRETRWWSDLPPAVKAQARAPSSKAAGKPRPKPATPRPKSKVDV
;
A
#
# COMPACT_ATOMS: atom_id res chain seq x y z
N SER A 1 54.54 3.05 15.19
CA SER A 1 54.83 3.68 13.88
C SER A 1 55.10 2.71 12.74
N SER A 2 55.02 1.37 12.92
CA SER A 2 55.35 0.40 11.83
C SER A 2 54.15 -0.16 11.04
N LEU A 3 52.91 0.11 11.44
CA LEU A 3 51.73 -0.40 10.70
C LEU A 3 51.25 0.53 9.59
N GLN A 4 51.70 1.78 9.56
CA GLN A 4 51.29 2.75 8.55
C GLN A 4 52.03 2.55 7.22
N ALA A 5 53.26 1.99 7.25
CA ALA A 5 54.07 1.72 6.06
C ALA A 5 53.56 0.54 5.21
N LEU A 6 52.73 -0.35 5.77
CA LEU A 6 52.20 -1.51 5.05
C LEU A 6 50.92 -1.18 4.26
N PHE A 7 50.25 -0.07 4.57
CA PHE A 7 49.03 0.34 3.87
C PHE A 7 49.32 1.15 2.60
N GLU A 8 50.54 1.66 2.45
CA GLU A 8 50.93 2.55 1.35
C GLU A 8 51.48 1.80 0.13
N GLN A 9 51.63 0.47 0.21
CA GLN A 9 52.20 -0.35 -0.86
C GLN A 9 51.15 -0.99 -1.79
N GLN A 10 49.85 -0.64 -1.69
CA GLN A 10 48.79 -1.21 -2.54
C GLN A 10 47.98 -0.19 -3.36
N GLN A 11 48.40 1.08 -3.43
CA GLN A 11 47.80 2.01 -4.39
C GLN A 11 48.59 1.96 -5.70
N GLU A 12 48.37 0.91 -6.49
CA GLU A 12 48.71 0.97 -7.91
C GLU A 12 47.79 2.02 -8.59
N PRO A 13 48.34 2.93 -9.40
CA PRO A 13 47.54 3.88 -10.16
C PRO A 13 46.64 3.12 -11.10
N LEU A 14 45.32 3.20 -10.89
CA LEU A 14 44.33 2.66 -11.82
C LEU A 14 44.54 3.37 -13.17
N GLU A 15 45.05 2.65 -14.16
CA GLU A 15 45.12 3.17 -15.52
C GLU A 15 43.71 3.54 -15.99
N PRO A 16 43.54 4.68 -16.67
CA PRO A 16 42.24 5.13 -17.16
C PRO A 16 41.72 4.10 -18.16
N VAL A 17 40.63 3.44 -17.80
CA VAL A 17 39.88 2.55 -18.70
C VAL A 17 39.42 3.41 -19.89
N PRO A 18 39.78 3.07 -21.14
CA PRO A 18 39.34 3.83 -22.29
C PRO A 18 37.80 3.79 -22.35
N GLU A 19 37.19 4.97 -22.29
CA GLU A 19 35.75 5.09 -22.46
C GLU A 19 35.35 4.50 -23.81
N PRO A 20 34.29 3.68 -23.88
CA PRO A 20 33.81 3.16 -25.15
C PRO A 20 33.42 4.34 -26.04
N VAL A 21 34.18 4.54 -27.11
CA VAL A 21 33.85 5.49 -28.17
C VAL A 21 32.64 4.94 -28.90
N ILE A 22 31.45 5.37 -28.47
CA ILE A 22 30.21 5.09 -29.18
C ILE A 22 30.14 6.14 -30.30
N ASP A 23 30.58 5.74 -31.49
CA ASP A 23 30.47 6.53 -32.72
C ASP A 23 29.00 6.47 -33.21
N GLU A 24 28.11 7.15 -32.49
CA GLU A 24 26.73 7.35 -32.94
C GLU A 24 26.73 8.48 -33.97
N SER A 25 26.82 8.09 -35.25
CA SER A 25 26.71 9.00 -36.37
C SER A 25 25.42 9.84 -36.25
N PRO A 26 25.49 11.18 -36.37
CA PRO A 26 24.33 12.07 -36.22
C PRO A 26 23.19 11.75 -37.20
N GLU A 27 23.48 11.15 -38.35
CA GLU A 27 22.46 10.69 -39.31
C GLU A 27 21.62 9.51 -38.79
N GLN A 28 22.17 8.69 -37.89
CA GLN A 28 21.44 7.57 -37.30
C GLN A 28 20.42 8.08 -36.28
N ARG A 29 20.78 9.14 -35.54
CA ARG A 29 19.93 9.76 -34.53
C ARG A 29 18.69 10.45 -35.12
N GLU A 30 18.80 10.96 -36.35
CA GLU A 30 17.70 11.61 -37.06
C GLU A 30 16.72 10.57 -37.65
N LYS A 31 17.24 9.47 -38.21
CA LYS A 31 16.41 8.35 -38.70
C LYS A 31 15.61 7.66 -37.60
N ASP A 32 16.20 7.52 -36.41
CA ASP A 32 15.49 6.93 -35.26
C ASP A 32 14.43 7.89 -34.68
N ALA A 33 14.62 9.21 -34.83
CA ALA A 33 13.62 10.21 -34.43
C ALA A 33 12.43 10.28 -35.40
N ASP A 34 12.68 10.16 -36.71
CA ASP A 34 11.62 10.15 -37.73
C ASP A 34 10.82 8.84 -37.75
N ALA A 35 11.48 7.69 -37.54
CA ALA A 35 10.78 6.41 -37.35
C ALA A 35 9.86 6.42 -36.11
N PHE A 36 10.20 7.22 -35.10
CA PHE A 36 9.34 7.45 -33.94
C PHE A 36 8.15 8.36 -34.25
N SER A 37 8.30 9.33 -35.15
CA SER A 37 7.19 10.21 -35.57
C SER A 37 6.18 9.47 -36.45
N GLU A 38 6.63 8.62 -37.40
CA GLU A 38 5.72 7.83 -38.25
C GLU A 38 4.92 6.79 -37.45
N LEU A 39 5.45 6.26 -36.34
CA LEU A 39 4.71 5.36 -35.45
C LEU A 39 3.59 6.07 -34.67
N PHE A 40 3.64 7.41 -34.57
CA PHE A 40 2.74 8.24 -33.77
C PHE A 40 1.81 9.15 -34.61
N GLU A 41 2.15 9.48 -35.87
CA GLU A 41 1.32 10.31 -36.76
C GLU A 41 -0.03 9.67 -37.14
N GLY A 42 -0.25 8.39 -36.83
CA GLY A 42 -1.56 7.75 -36.97
C GLY A 42 -2.56 8.06 -35.85
N PHE A 43 -2.16 8.73 -34.75
CA PHE A 43 -2.99 8.90 -33.55
C PHE A 43 -3.37 10.35 -33.20
N GLU A 44 -2.98 11.33 -34.02
CA GLU A 44 -3.39 12.74 -33.86
C GLU A 44 -4.71 13.04 -34.58
N GLY A 45 -5.78 12.32 -34.23
CA GLY A 45 -7.05 12.44 -34.95
C GLY A 45 -8.32 12.54 -34.11
N LYS A 46 -8.29 12.23 -32.81
CA LYS A 46 -9.49 12.31 -31.97
C LYS A 46 -9.13 12.74 -30.54
N LYS A 47 -9.46 14.00 -30.25
CA LYS A 47 -9.60 14.56 -28.89
C LYS A 47 -10.78 13.91 -28.17
N SER A 48 -10.73 12.59 -27.94
CA SER A 48 -11.62 11.89 -27.02
C SER A 48 -10.75 11.16 -26.02
N SER A 49 -10.49 11.89 -24.94
CA SER A 49 -9.87 11.45 -23.69
C SER A 49 -10.61 10.26 -23.08
N THR A 50 -10.31 9.07 -23.59
CA THR A 50 -10.54 7.81 -22.88
C THR A 50 -9.32 6.91 -23.13
N ALA A 51 -8.13 7.43 -22.79
CA ALA A 51 -6.93 6.62 -22.75
C ALA A 51 -7.14 5.56 -21.67
N ILE A 52 -7.36 4.33 -22.11
CA ILE A 52 -7.56 3.21 -21.19
C ILE A 52 -6.29 3.12 -20.33
N PRO A 53 -6.38 3.23 -18.99
CA PRO A 53 -5.22 3.29 -18.13
C PRO A 53 -4.47 1.95 -18.19
N GLY A 54 -3.38 1.92 -18.97
CA GLY A 54 -2.41 0.84 -18.90
C GLY A 54 -1.75 0.83 -17.53
N GLY A 55 -1.60 -0.35 -16.93
CA GLY A 55 -0.78 -0.58 -15.75
C GLY A 55 0.58 -1.14 -16.17
N LEU A 56 1.62 -0.78 -15.43
CA LEU A 56 2.93 -1.40 -15.52
C LEU A 56 3.03 -2.47 -14.43
N VAL A 57 3.35 -3.71 -14.80
CA VAL A 57 3.66 -4.75 -13.80
C VAL A 57 5.17 -4.90 -13.72
N ILE A 58 5.68 -4.72 -12.51
CA ILE A 58 7.08 -4.94 -12.16
C ILE A 58 7.14 -6.33 -11.54
N CYS A 59 7.78 -7.27 -12.24
CA CYS A 59 7.96 -8.65 -11.79
C CYS A 59 9.40 -8.87 -11.32
N GLY A 60 9.65 -9.94 -10.55
CA GLY A 60 11.01 -10.35 -10.17
C GLY A 60 11.62 -9.52 -9.03
N LEU A 61 10.80 -8.83 -8.25
CA LEU A 61 11.27 -8.15 -7.05
C LEU A 61 11.74 -9.19 -6.01
N PRO A 62 12.84 -8.91 -5.28
CA PRO A 62 13.40 -9.87 -4.35
C PRO A 62 12.41 -10.18 -3.22
N ARG A 63 12.05 -11.46 -3.08
CA ARG A 63 11.15 -11.97 -2.03
C ARG A 63 11.65 -11.74 -0.60
N ARG A 64 12.92 -11.34 -0.44
CA ARG A 64 13.54 -11.07 0.85
C ARG A 64 13.16 -9.70 1.44
N ILE A 65 12.47 -8.83 0.69
CA ILE A 65 12.00 -7.56 1.23
C ILE A 65 10.82 -7.84 2.16
N ARG A 66 11.10 -7.82 3.47
CA ARG A 66 10.09 -8.02 4.53
C ARG A 66 9.31 -6.75 4.88
N ASP A 67 9.79 -5.61 4.44
CA ASP A 67 9.19 -4.31 4.74
C ASP A 67 8.58 -3.68 3.49
N LEU A 68 7.26 -3.55 3.53
CA LEU A 68 6.47 -2.96 2.48
C LEU A 68 6.76 -1.47 2.29
N VAL A 69 7.15 -0.77 3.36
CA VAL A 69 7.51 0.65 3.29
C VAL A 69 8.77 0.80 2.45
N THR A 70 9.80 -0.01 2.74
CA THR A 70 11.03 -0.07 1.95
C THR A 70 10.76 -0.45 0.49
N LEU A 71 9.90 -1.45 0.24
CA LEU A 71 9.52 -1.85 -1.13
C LEU A 71 8.87 -0.68 -1.88
N LYS A 72 7.84 -0.07 -1.29
CA LYS A 72 7.13 1.06 -1.89
C LYS A 72 8.06 2.24 -2.15
N SER A 73 8.98 2.53 -1.23
CA SER A 73 9.95 3.61 -1.37
C SER A 73 10.86 3.37 -2.58
N LYS A 74 11.43 2.17 -2.71
CA LYS A 74 12.30 1.82 -3.85
C LYS A 74 11.56 1.83 -5.18
N VAL A 75 10.38 1.22 -5.23
CA VAL A 75 9.55 1.23 -6.45
C VAL A 75 9.18 2.66 -6.83
N ARG A 76 8.82 3.51 -5.85
CA ARG A 76 8.54 4.93 -6.12
C ARG A 76 9.76 5.66 -6.64
N GLU A 77 10.93 5.46 -6.04
CA GLU A 77 12.17 6.11 -6.46
C GLU A 77 12.54 5.76 -7.91
N VAL A 78 12.42 4.49 -8.29
CA VAL A 78 12.69 4.03 -9.66
C VAL A 78 11.64 4.56 -10.63
N VAL A 79 10.36 4.45 -10.29
CA VAL A 79 9.26 4.82 -11.19
C VAL A 79 9.12 6.34 -11.33
N ALA A 80 9.46 7.12 -10.29
CA ALA A 80 9.42 8.58 -10.32
C ALA A 80 10.36 9.20 -11.35
N LYS A 81 11.40 8.48 -11.78
CA LYS A 81 12.29 8.90 -12.87
C LYS A 81 11.58 8.97 -14.22
N PHE A 82 10.49 8.22 -14.38
CA PHE A 82 9.73 8.16 -15.63
C PHE A 82 8.50 9.09 -15.62
N GLY A 83 7.92 9.35 -14.44
CA GLY A 83 6.80 10.28 -14.31
C GLY A 83 6.07 10.16 -12.97
N HIS A 84 4.97 10.89 -12.85
CA HIS A 84 4.13 10.87 -11.65
C HIS A 84 3.34 9.56 -11.53
N ILE A 85 3.40 8.95 -10.33
CA ILE A 85 2.70 7.70 -10.02
C ILE A 85 1.27 8.03 -9.60
N ALA A 86 0.30 7.56 -10.38
CA ALA A 86 -1.12 7.75 -10.07
C ALA A 86 -1.58 6.77 -8.99
N GLN A 87 -1.21 5.50 -9.12
CA GLN A 87 -1.59 4.46 -8.17
C GLN A 87 -0.50 3.37 -8.10
N MET A 88 -0.34 2.77 -6.92
CA MET A 88 0.55 1.65 -6.71
C MET A 88 -0.21 0.58 -5.93
N MET A 89 -0.42 -0.57 -6.58
CA MET A 89 -1.06 -1.74 -6.00
C MET A 89 -0.02 -2.83 -5.79
N HIS A 90 -0.09 -3.46 -4.63
CA HIS A 90 0.82 -4.51 -4.19
C HIS A 90 -0.05 -5.54 -3.47
N PRO A 91 0.21 -6.84 -3.66
CA PRO A 91 -0.38 -7.86 -2.82
C PRO A 91 0.11 -7.70 -1.38
N ASP A 92 -0.64 -8.26 -0.44
CA ASP A 92 -0.22 -8.32 0.95
C ASP A 92 1.14 -9.04 1.06
N LEU A 93 1.99 -8.60 2.00
CA LEU A 93 3.36 -9.11 2.17
C LEU A 93 3.40 -10.62 2.41
N ALA A 94 2.36 -11.17 3.04
CA ALA A 94 2.24 -12.60 3.29
C ALA A 94 2.27 -13.44 1.99
N PHE A 95 1.86 -12.86 0.87
CA PHE A 95 1.76 -13.53 -0.44
C PHE A 95 2.51 -12.77 -1.53
N PHE A 96 3.53 -11.99 -1.14
CA PHE A 96 4.31 -11.24 -2.10
C PHE A 96 5.09 -12.19 -3.01
N ASP A 97 4.60 -12.37 -4.23
CA ASP A 97 5.19 -13.25 -5.24
C ASP A 97 6.31 -12.56 -6.04
N GLY A 98 6.62 -11.30 -5.70
CA GLY A 98 7.58 -10.47 -6.42
C GLY A 98 6.95 -9.54 -7.45
N ARG A 99 5.62 -9.36 -7.45
CA ARG A 99 4.92 -8.47 -8.38
C ARG A 99 4.35 -7.23 -7.72
N VAL A 100 4.51 -6.09 -8.40
CA VAL A 100 3.88 -4.82 -8.04
C VAL A 100 3.27 -4.21 -9.29
N VAL A 101 2.03 -3.74 -9.20
CA VAL A 101 1.34 -3.04 -10.29
C VAL A 101 1.42 -1.55 -10.01
N VAL A 102 1.93 -0.78 -10.98
CA VAL A 102 2.04 0.67 -10.88
C VAL A 102 1.35 1.31 -12.07
N THR A 103 0.51 2.31 -11.80
CA THR A 103 -0.09 3.15 -12.85
C THR A 103 0.57 4.52 -12.82
N LEU A 104 0.95 5.00 -14.01
CA LEU A 104 1.52 6.33 -14.20
C LEU A 104 0.46 7.27 -14.77
N SER A 105 0.52 8.54 -14.38
CA SER A 105 -0.45 9.55 -14.84
C SER A 105 -0.39 9.82 -16.35
N HIS A 106 0.77 9.60 -16.99
CA HIS A 106 0.97 9.83 -18.42
C HIS A 106 1.34 8.54 -19.16
N VAL A 107 0.70 8.33 -20.31
CA VAL A 107 0.96 7.17 -21.18
C VAL A 107 2.40 7.18 -21.72
N THR A 108 2.95 8.35 -22.06
CA THR A 108 4.35 8.49 -22.49
C THR A 108 5.35 8.05 -21.42
N ALA A 109 5.06 8.32 -20.14
CA ALA A 109 5.86 7.84 -19.02
C ALA A 109 5.84 6.30 -18.91
N GLN A 110 4.71 5.65 -19.24
CA GLN A 110 4.61 4.20 -19.25
C GLN A 110 5.50 3.56 -20.32
N TYR A 111 5.53 4.14 -21.53
CA TYR A 111 6.39 3.65 -22.61
C TYR A 111 7.87 3.82 -22.28
N ARG A 112 8.28 4.98 -21.76
CA ARG A 112 9.67 5.21 -21.31
C ARG A 112 10.06 4.23 -20.20
N ALA A 113 9.19 3.99 -19.22
CA ALA A 113 9.45 3.02 -18.17
C ALA A 113 9.64 1.60 -18.73
N LEU A 114 8.90 1.23 -19.79
CA LEU A 114 9.05 -0.06 -20.45
C LEU A 114 10.40 -0.23 -21.12
N GLU A 115 10.80 0.78 -21.89
CA GLU A 115 12.06 0.77 -22.65
C GLU A 115 13.27 0.71 -21.71
N PHE A 116 13.23 1.45 -20.61
CA PHE A 116 14.29 1.44 -19.60
C PHE A 116 14.27 0.23 -18.69
N SER A 117 13.17 -0.53 -18.62
CA SER A 117 13.06 -1.67 -17.70
C SER A 117 14.09 -2.77 -17.94
N HIS A 118 14.59 -2.90 -19.17
CA HIS A 118 15.67 -3.84 -19.51
C HIS A 118 17.03 -3.39 -18.98
N LYS A 119 17.19 -2.11 -18.62
CA LYS A 119 18.46 -1.51 -18.17
C LYS A 119 18.50 -1.26 -16.67
N VAL A 120 17.36 -1.30 -15.98
CA VAL A 120 17.30 -1.04 -14.53
C VAL A 120 17.49 -2.35 -13.79
N ASP A 121 18.70 -2.56 -13.28
CA ASP A 121 18.99 -3.67 -12.38
C ASP A 121 18.42 -3.37 -10.98
N MET A 122 17.12 -3.63 -10.81
CA MET A 122 16.54 -3.66 -9.46
C MET A 122 17.03 -4.94 -8.79
N ALA A 123 17.92 -4.78 -7.82
CA ALA A 123 18.53 -5.83 -6.99
C ALA A 123 17.74 -7.16 -7.00
N GLY A 124 18.15 -8.09 -7.87
CA GLY A 124 17.49 -9.39 -8.02
C GLY A 124 16.90 -9.71 -9.40
N GLY A 125 17.16 -8.89 -10.44
CA GLY A 125 16.74 -9.19 -11.81
C GLY A 125 15.27 -8.91 -12.09
N ALA A 126 14.72 -7.84 -11.52
CA ALA A 126 13.34 -7.45 -11.80
C ALA A 126 13.15 -7.11 -13.28
N VAL A 127 12.04 -7.54 -13.87
CA VAL A 127 11.67 -7.28 -15.26
C VAL A 127 10.31 -6.61 -15.27
N CYS A 128 10.20 -5.44 -15.90
CA CYS A 128 8.89 -4.84 -16.14
C CYS A 128 8.27 -5.44 -17.40
N ARG A 129 6.96 -5.67 -17.37
CA ARG A 129 6.19 -6.04 -18.56
C ARG A 129 5.00 -5.11 -18.70
N LYS A 130 4.69 -4.76 -19.95
CA LYS A 130 3.45 -4.10 -20.27
C LYS A 130 2.33 -5.12 -20.20
N ILE A 131 1.28 -4.80 -19.47
CA ILE A 131 0.03 -5.55 -19.53
C ILE A 131 -1.01 -4.70 -20.25
N LYS A 132 -1.90 -5.37 -21.00
CA LYS A 132 -3.02 -4.68 -21.63
C LYS A 132 -3.96 -4.17 -20.55
N ALA A 133 -4.68 -3.09 -20.79
CA ALA A 133 -5.61 -2.56 -19.79
C ALA A 133 -6.66 -3.58 -19.33
N SER A 134 -7.18 -4.39 -20.25
CA SER A 134 -8.08 -5.50 -19.91
C SER A 134 -7.42 -6.55 -18.99
N GLU A 135 -6.11 -6.69 -19.07
CA GLU A 135 -5.32 -7.60 -18.24
C GLU A 135 -4.93 -6.97 -16.89
N VAL A 136 -4.93 -5.62 -16.79
CA VAL A 136 -4.80 -4.92 -15.51
C VAL A 136 -5.96 -5.30 -14.61
N ASP A 137 -7.19 -5.27 -15.12
CA ASP A 137 -8.36 -5.66 -14.34
C ASP A 137 -8.26 -7.12 -13.89
N PHE A 138 -7.81 -8.04 -14.75
CA PHE A 138 -7.58 -9.44 -14.38
C PHE A 138 -6.48 -9.60 -13.33
N GLU A 139 -5.35 -8.91 -13.46
CA GLU A 139 -4.25 -9.06 -12.52
C GLU A 139 -4.58 -8.37 -11.19
N VAL A 140 -5.29 -7.23 -11.20
CA VAL A 140 -5.84 -6.59 -10.01
C VAL A 140 -6.87 -7.49 -9.34
N GLN A 141 -7.78 -8.09 -10.11
CA GLN A 141 -8.77 -9.03 -9.59
C GLN A 141 -8.12 -10.32 -9.08
N ARG A 142 -7.04 -10.79 -9.72
CA ARG A 142 -6.25 -11.92 -9.25
C ARG A 142 -5.54 -11.59 -7.94
N LEU A 143 -4.92 -10.41 -7.83
CA LEU A 143 -4.27 -9.93 -6.61
C LEU A 143 -5.28 -9.83 -5.46
N HIS A 144 -6.47 -9.30 -5.72
CA HIS A 144 -7.56 -9.28 -4.75
C HIS A 144 -8.07 -10.70 -4.41
N ALA A 145 -8.26 -11.56 -5.40
CA ALA A 145 -8.71 -12.94 -5.19
C ALA A 145 -7.71 -13.76 -4.37
N THR A 146 -6.39 -13.55 -4.52
CA THR A 146 -5.40 -14.15 -3.61
C THR A 146 -5.52 -13.67 -2.19
N ASN A 147 -5.96 -12.43 -1.96
CA ASN A 147 -6.25 -11.94 -0.61
C ASN A 147 -7.54 -12.56 -0.04
N ASP A 148 -8.55 -12.80 -0.89
CA ASP A 148 -9.86 -13.33 -0.46
C ASP A 148 -9.91 -14.88 -0.35
N ALA A 149 -9.14 -15.62 -1.14
CA ALA A 149 -9.26 -17.08 -1.28
C ALA A 149 -8.52 -17.89 -0.20
N LEU A 150 -7.92 -17.23 0.79
CA LEU A 150 -7.33 -17.93 1.92
C LEU A 150 -8.40 -18.25 2.97
N PRO A 151 -8.48 -19.51 3.46
CA PRO A 151 -9.25 -19.78 4.66
C PRO A 151 -8.68 -18.90 5.77
N LYS A 152 -9.57 -18.23 6.51
CA LYS A 152 -9.33 -17.43 7.72
C LYS A 152 -8.74 -18.25 8.87
N ALA A 153 -7.71 -19.05 8.61
CA ALA A 153 -7.02 -19.90 9.58
C ALA A 153 -5.81 -19.19 10.21
N SER A 154 -5.44 -18.00 9.75
CA SER A 154 -4.40 -17.16 10.35
C SER A 154 -4.90 -15.73 10.65
N GLU A 155 -6.21 -15.58 10.81
CA GLU A 155 -6.88 -14.30 11.11
C GLU A 155 -7.69 -14.47 12.40
N ASN A 156 -7.00 -14.73 13.51
CA ASN A 156 -7.56 -14.61 14.86
C ASN A 156 -6.85 -13.52 15.68
N LEU A 157 -6.42 -12.44 15.02
CA LEU A 157 -5.89 -11.26 15.73
C LEU A 157 -6.28 -9.89 15.16
N GLN A 158 -7.06 -9.79 14.08
CA GLN A 158 -7.46 -8.48 13.53
C GLN A 158 -8.86 -8.50 12.90
N SER A 159 -9.81 -9.14 13.57
CA SER A 159 -11.22 -8.85 13.32
C SER A 159 -11.57 -7.53 14.01
N GLU A 160 -11.65 -6.48 13.20
CA GLU A 160 -12.42 -5.26 13.45
C GLU A 160 -13.92 -5.63 13.57
N ALA A 161 -14.22 -6.38 14.63
CA ALA A 161 -15.55 -6.52 15.15
C ALA A 161 -15.89 -5.20 15.83
N ALA A 162 -17.09 -4.70 15.53
CA ALA A 162 -17.81 -3.80 16.40
C ALA A 162 -18.03 -4.50 17.76
N GLU A 163 -16.97 -4.67 18.55
CA GLU A 163 -17.09 -5.03 19.94
C GLU A 163 -17.64 -3.79 20.66
N PRO A 164 -18.66 -3.95 21.51
CA PRO A 164 -18.97 -2.91 22.47
C PRO A 164 -17.73 -2.73 23.34
N ASP A 165 -16.98 -1.68 23.04
CA ASP A 165 -15.79 -1.21 23.73
C ASP A 165 -16.20 -0.93 25.18
N VAL A 166 -16.12 -1.94 26.05
CA VAL A 166 -16.39 -1.79 27.47
C VAL A 166 -15.14 -1.18 28.08
N LEU A 167 -14.93 0.10 27.78
CA LEU A 167 -13.86 0.87 28.40
C LEU A 167 -14.08 0.86 29.93
N PRO A 168 -13.00 0.86 30.71
CA PRO A 168 -13.09 1.04 32.15
C PRO A 168 -13.83 2.34 32.49
N ASP A 169 -14.56 2.32 33.61
CA ASP A 169 -15.51 3.37 33.97
C ASP A 169 -14.89 4.78 33.87
N GLY A 170 -15.38 5.57 32.91
CA GLY A 170 -14.97 6.95 32.70
C GLY A 170 -13.89 7.19 31.64
N TRP A 171 -13.52 6.21 30.82
CA TRP A 171 -12.75 6.48 29.59
C TRP A 171 -13.65 6.49 28.35
N VAL A 172 -13.33 7.37 27.40
CA VAL A 172 -14.06 7.51 26.12
C VAL A 172 -13.06 7.44 24.97
N LYS A 173 -13.28 6.52 24.03
CA LYS A 173 -12.50 6.43 22.79
C LYS A 173 -12.92 7.53 21.82
N LYS A 174 -11.94 8.22 21.24
CA LYS A 174 -12.13 9.22 20.18
C LYS A 174 -11.12 8.98 19.06
N VAL A 175 -11.52 9.26 17.83
CA VAL A 175 -10.62 9.17 16.67
C VAL A 175 -9.96 10.53 16.46
N SER A 176 -8.63 10.57 16.32
CA SER A 176 -7.90 11.79 15.98
C SER A 176 -8.26 12.20 14.55
N ARG A 177 -8.60 13.47 14.35
CA ARG A 177 -8.75 14.03 12.99
C ARG A 177 -7.40 14.38 12.38
N SER A 178 -6.40 14.63 13.21
CA SER A 178 -5.06 15.06 12.78
C SER A 178 -4.18 13.86 12.43
N ASP A 179 -4.30 12.77 13.18
CA ASP A 179 -3.55 11.54 12.95
C ASP A 179 -4.46 10.55 12.24
N GLN A 180 -4.28 10.42 10.93
CA GLN A 180 -5.07 9.61 9.99
C GLN A 180 -5.47 8.23 10.57
N GLY A 181 -6.62 8.17 11.24
CA GLY A 181 -7.20 6.91 11.73
C GLY A 181 -6.74 6.44 13.11
N ASN A 182 -5.88 7.16 13.83
CA ASN A 182 -5.45 6.73 15.15
C ASN A 182 -6.51 7.05 16.23
N SER A 183 -6.79 6.08 17.10
CA SER A 183 -7.72 6.23 18.22
C SER A 183 -6.98 6.65 19.50
N TYR A 184 -7.46 7.68 20.18
CA TYR A 184 -7.01 8.12 21.48
C TYR A 184 -8.11 7.95 22.54
N TYR A 185 -7.70 7.81 23.79
CA TYR A 185 -8.59 7.60 24.92
C TYR A 185 -8.60 8.87 25.78
N TYR A 186 -9.79 9.41 26.05
CA TYR A 186 -9.99 10.61 26.86
C TYR A 186 -10.79 10.27 28.11
N ASN A 187 -10.30 10.70 29.27
CA ASN A 187 -11.01 10.56 30.53
C ASN A 187 -11.64 11.91 30.93
N PRO A 188 -12.97 12.11 30.82
CA PRO A 188 -13.62 13.36 31.23
C PRO A 188 -13.49 13.70 32.72
N LYS A 189 -13.25 12.70 33.60
CA LYS A 189 -13.09 12.95 35.05
C LYS A 189 -11.73 13.59 35.35
N THR A 190 -10.66 13.12 34.71
CA THR A 190 -9.29 13.64 34.94
C THR A 190 -8.82 14.64 33.88
N ARG A 191 -9.56 14.76 32.77
CA ARG A 191 -9.19 15.49 31.55
C ARG A 191 -7.88 15.01 30.89
N GLU A 192 -7.44 13.79 31.17
CA GLU A 192 -6.27 13.21 30.54
C GLU A 192 -6.60 12.60 29.17
N THR A 193 -5.71 12.81 28.20
CA THR A 193 -5.68 12.13 26.90
C THR A 193 -4.49 11.19 26.84
N ARG A 194 -4.72 9.92 26.49
CA ARG A 194 -3.64 8.93 26.32
C ARG A 194 -3.86 8.09 25.07
N TRP A 195 -2.76 7.68 24.45
CA TRP A 195 -2.79 6.66 23.40
C TRP A 195 -2.93 5.28 24.01
N TRP A 196 -3.48 4.32 23.27
CA TRP A 196 -3.60 2.93 23.73
C TRP A 196 -2.27 2.39 24.28
N SER A 197 -1.16 2.71 23.62
CA SER A 197 0.19 2.29 24.01
C SER A 197 0.57 2.76 25.43
N ASP A 198 0.17 3.97 25.81
CA ASP A 198 0.58 4.62 27.07
C ASP A 198 -0.34 4.32 28.26
N LEU A 199 -1.42 3.55 28.05
CA LEU A 199 -2.28 3.11 29.14
C LEU A 199 -1.57 2.05 29.99
N PRO A 200 -1.62 2.17 31.33
CA PRO A 200 -1.03 1.19 32.22
C PRO A 200 -1.68 -0.20 32.02
N PRO A 201 -0.93 -1.29 32.22
CA PRO A 201 -1.41 -2.66 31.96
C PRO A 201 -2.71 -3.01 32.68
N ALA A 202 -2.93 -2.45 33.88
CA ALA A 202 -4.14 -2.65 34.66
C ALA A 202 -5.41 -2.17 33.93
N VAL A 203 -5.32 -1.08 33.17
CA VAL A 203 -6.45 -0.50 32.42
C VAL A 203 -6.70 -1.32 31.15
N LYS A 204 -5.62 -1.80 30.50
CA LYS A 204 -5.70 -2.72 29.36
C LYS A 204 -6.31 -4.08 29.74
N ALA A 205 -6.02 -4.57 30.95
CA ALA A 205 -6.59 -5.81 31.47
C ALA A 205 -8.08 -5.68 31.83
N GLN A 206 -8.51 -4.53 32.36
CA GLN A 206 -9.92 -4.26 32.66
C GLN A 206 -10.79 -4.14 31.41
N ALA A 207 -10.26 -3.56 30.32
CA ALA A 207 -10.95 -3.50 29.04
C ALA A 207 -11.22 -4.89 28.42
N ARG A 208 -10.42 -5.91 28.79
CA ARG A 208 -10.56 -7.29 28.31
C ARG A 208 -11.45 -8.16 29.19
N ALA A 209 -11.82 -7.71 30.39
CA ALA A 209 -12.70 -8.47 31.27
C ALA A 209 -14.16 -8.22 30.85
N PRO A 210 -14.92 -9.25 30.45
CA PRO A 210 -16.34 -9.07 30.14
C PRO A 210 -17.06 -8.61 31.40
N SER A 211 -17.54 -7.36 31.39
CA SER A 211 -18.30 -6.76 32.49
C SER A 211 -19.61 -7.51 32.70
N SER A 212 -19.58 -8.53 33.55
CA SER A 212 -20.74 -9.33 33.96
C SER A 212 -21.62 -8.61 35.00
N LYS A 213 -21.88 -7.31 34.82
CA LYS A 213 -22.76 -6.51 35.69
C LYS A 213 -23.87 -5.81 34.93
N ALA A 214 -24.56 -6.54 34.06
CA ALA A 214 -25.96 -6.25 33.71
C ALA A 214 -26.89 -7.06 34.62
N ALA A 215 -26.80 -6.83 35.94
CA ALA A 215 -27.83 -7.27 36.88
C ALA A 215 -29.06 -6.38 36.67
N GLY A 216 -30.07 -6.93 36.00
CA GLY A 216 -31.33 -6.26 35.69
C GLY A 216 -32.00 -5.73 36.95
N LYS A 217 -32.36 -4.45 36.94
CA LYS A 217 -33.48 -3.97 37.75
C LYS A 217 -34.75 -4.63 37.20
N PRO A 218 -35.55 -5.35 38.03
CA PRO A 218 -36.82 -5.89 37.58
C PRO A 218 -37.76 -4.73 37.20
N ARG A 219 -38.20 -4.73 35.94
CA ARG A 219 -39.24 -3.85 35.43
C ARG A 219 -40.55 -4.15 36.19
N PRO A 220 -41.23 -3.15 36.77
CA PRO A 220 -42.53 -3.37 37.40
C PRO A 220 -43.54 -3.87 36.35
N LYS A 221 -44.29 -4.91 36.71
CA LYS A 221 -45.30 -5.56 35.85
C LYS A 221 -46.37 -4.55 35.42
N PRO A 222 -46.82 -4.56 34.15
CA PRO A 222 -47.99 -3.79 33.72
C PRO A 222 -49.28 -4.41 34.30
N ALA A 223 -50.14 -3.54 34.86
CA ALA A 223 -51.44 -3.91 35.39
C ALA A 223 -52.40 -4.39 34.30
N THR A 224 -53.16 -5.43 34.64
CA THR A 224 -54.16 -6.16 33.85
C THR A 224 -55.31 -5.26 33.32
N PRO A 225 -55.90 -5.55 32.15
CA PRO A 225 -56.98 -4.76 31.56
C PRO A 225 -58.33 -4.92 32.29
N ARG A 226 -59.06 -3.81 32.40
CA ARG A 226 -60.42 -3.72 32.95
C ARG A 226 -61.45 -4.14 31.87
N PRO A 227 -62.38 -5.09 32.13
CA PRO A 227 -63.42 -5.44 31.19
C PRO A 227 -64.48 -4.34 31.09
N LYS A 228 -64.85 -3.95 29.86
CA LYS A 228 -65.99 -3.06 29.60
C LYS A 228 -67.28 -3.87 29.73
N SER A 229 -68.11 -3.47 30.68
CA SER A 229 -69.48 -3.92 30.88
C SER A 229 -70.36 -3.60 29.66
N LYS A 230 -71.16 -4.59 29.26
CA LYS A 230 -72.36 -4.44 28.43
C LYS A 230 -73.28 -3.38 29.06
N VAL A 231 -73.79 -2.48 28.23
CA VAL A 231 -74.97 -1.67 28.52
C VAL A 231 -76.07 -2.23 27.64
N ASP A 232 -77.01 -2.93 28.26
CA ASP A 232 -78.35 -3.16 27.73
C ASP A 232 -79.19 -1.91 28.02
N VAL A 233 -79.81 -1.33 26.99
CA VAL A 233 -81.18 -0.74 26.92
C VAL A 233 -81.43 -0.34 25.47
#